data_AF-A0AB73FXL0-F1
#
_entry.id   AF-A0AB73FXL0-F1
#
_cell.length_a   1.000
_cell.length_b   1.000
_cell.length_c   1.000
_cell.angle_alpha   90.00
_cell.angle_beta   90.00
_cell.angle_gamma   90.00
#
_symmetry.space_group_name_H-M   'P 1'
#
loop_
_entity.id
_entity.type
_entity.pdbx_description
1 polymer ?
#
loop_
_entity_poly.entity_id
_entity_poly.type
_entity_poly.pdbx_seq_one_letter_code
_entity_poly.pdbx_strand_id
1 'polypeptide(L)' 'MLAKVLVSKYGDHVPLYRQERIVERAGLAIPRSTLVQWIDACGVQLQALMDALKQQVLQHILLHVDESPVAMLSPGKGKT' A
#
# COMPACT_ATOMS: atom_id res chain seq x y z
N MET A 1 -1.75 12.79 -8.97
CA MET A 1 -2.08 11.39 -9.34
C MET A 1 -1.60 10.36 -8.31
N LEU A 2 -0.38 10.45 -7.74
CA LEU A 2 0.16 9.50 -6.75
C LEU A 2 -0.76 9.27 -5.53
N ALA A 3 -1.30 10.34 -4.95
CA ALA A 3 -2.26 10.23 -3.84
C ALA A 3 -3.48 9.36 -4.20
N LYS A 4 -4.01 9.48 -5.43
CA LYS A 4 -5.14 8.66 -5.88
C LYS A 4 -4.76 7.18 -5.95
N VAL A 5 -3.56 6.84 -6.42
CA VAL A 5 -3.09 5.44 -6.51
C VAL A 5 -2.96 4.83 -5.12
N LEU A 6 -2.31 5.55 -4.19
CA LEU A 6 -2.12 5.11 -2.81
C LEU A 6 -3.45 4.96 -2.07
N VAL A 7 -4.30 5.99 -2.09
CA VAL A 7 -5.61 5.96 -1.42
C VAL A 7 -6.48 4.86 -2.01
N SER A 8 -6.52 4.73 -3.35
CA SER A 8 -7.34 3.67 -3.96
C SER A 8 -6.81 2.28 -3.60
N LYS A 9 -5.49 2.08 -3.48
CA LYS A 9 -4.91 0.77 -3.14
C LYS A 9 -5.14 0.40 -1.68
N TYR A 10 -4.85 1.33 -0.77
CA TYR A 10 -4.77 1.05 0.66
C TYR A 10 -6.04 1.46 1.42
N GLY A 11 -6.71 2.54 1.03
CA GLY A 11 -7.97 3.00 1.63
C GLY A 11 -9.20 2.35 1.00
N ASP A 12 -9.25 2.29 -0.34
CA ASP A 12 -10.42 1.75 -1.06
C ASP A 12 -10.26 0.27 -1.46
N HIS A 13 -9.14 -0.37 -1.11
CA HIS A 13 -8.83 -1.77 -1.43
C HIS A 13 -8.96 -2.12 -2.94
N VAL A 14 -8.64 -1.18 -3.82
CA VAL A 14 -8.64 -1.36 -5.28
C VAL A 14 -7.27 -1.91 -5.72
N PRO A 15 -7.18 -3.18 -6.14
CA PRO A 15 -5.91 -3.77 -6.57
C PRO A 15 -5.36 -3.10 -7.84
N LEU A 16 -4.05 -3.13 -8.02
CA LEU A 16 -3.38 -2.34 -9.07
C LEU A 16 -3.80 -2.69 -10.50
N TYR A 17 -4.08 -3.96 -10.80
CA TYR A 17 -4.61 -4.34 -12.12
C TYR A 17 -5.99 -3.70 -12.39
N ARG A 18 -6.78 -3.44 -11.34
CA ARG A 18 -8.08 -2.79 -11.46
C ARG A 18 -7.90 -1.30 -11.66
N GLN A 19 -6.92 -0.69 -10.99
CA GLN A 19 -6.58 0.72 -11.21
C GLN A 19 -6.06 0.98 -12.63
N GLU A 20 -5.17 0.12 -13.14
CA GLU A 20 -4.71 0.15 -14.54
C GLU A 20 -5.88 0.22 -15.52
N ARG A 21 -6.86 -0.70 -15.39
CA ARG A 21 -8.07 -0.70 -16.22
C ARG A 21 -8.96 0.54 -16.05
N ILE A 22 -9.01 1.13 -14.86
CA ILE A 22 -9.78 2.37 -14.62
C ILE A 22 -9.13 3.54 -15.35
N VAL A 23 -7.82 3.65 -15.27
CA VAL A 23 -7.04 4.72 -15.89
C VAL A 23 -7.05 4.57 -17.43
N GLU A 24 -7.01 3.33 -17.92
CA GLU A 24 -7.16 3.00 -19.35
C GLU A 24 -8.50 3.49 -19.92
N ARG A 25 -9.60 3.35 -19.17
CA ARG A 25 -10.93 3.89 -19.57
C ARG A 25 -10.96 5.41 -19.71
N ALA A 26 -10.05 6.11 -19.02
CA ALA A 26 -9.88 7.56 -19.15
C ALA A 26 -8.92 7.93 -20.31
N GLY A 27 -8.54 6.96 -21.16
CA GLY A 27 -7.62 7.17 -22.28
C GLY A 27 -6.15 7.20 -21.89
N LEU A 28 -5.81 6.82 -20.66
CA LEU A 28 -4.44 6.85 -20.14
C LEU A 28 -3.89 5.43 -20.03
N ALA A 29 -2.98 5.05 -20.93
CA ALA A 29 -2.30 3.76 -20.89
C ALA A 29 -1.16 3.81 -19.87
N ILE A 30 -1.47 3.55 -18.59
CA ILE A 30 -0.48 3.47 -17.51
C ILE A 30 -0.30 2.01 -17.09
N PRO A 31 0.85 1.39 -17.40
CA PRO A 31 1.10 0.01 -17.02
C PRO A 31 1.10 -0.19 -15.51
N ARG A 32 0.64 -1.37 -15.07
CA ARG A 32 0.67 -1.79 -13.66
C ARG A 32 2.07 -1.67 -13.04
N SER A 33 3.12 -1.95 -13.79
CA SER A 33 4.51 -1.81 -13.33
C SER A 33 4.87 -0.39 -12.92
N THR A 34 4.36 0.61 -13.66
CA THR A 34 4.54 2.03 -13.32
C THR A 34 3.80 2.38 -12.03
N LEU A 35 2.58 1.86 -11.83
CA LEU A 35 1.84 2.04 -10.58
C LEU A 35 2.57 1.42 -9.38
N VAL A 36 3.21 0.26 -9.57
CA VAL A 36 4.05 -0.39 -8.54
C VAL A 36 5.25 0.50 -8.20
N GLN A 37 6.00 0.97 -9.20
CA GLN A 37 7.17 1.85 -9.00
C GLN A 37 6.80 3.13 -8.24
N TRP A 38 5.64 3.70 -8.52
CA TRP A 38 5.13 4.86 -7.79
C TRP A 38 4.83 4.57 -6.33
N ILE A 39 4.24 3.41 -6.03
CA ILE A 39 3.99 2.98 -4.65
C ILE A 39 5.31 2.77 -3.92
N ASP A 40 6.29 2.14 -4.56
CA ASP A 40 7.59 1.89 -3.96
C ASP A 40 8.30 3.20 -3.61
N ALA A 41 8.34 4.14 -4.56
CA ALA A 41 8.93 5.46 -4.34
C ALA A 41 8.25 6.24 -3.22
N CYS A 42 6.91 6.23 -3.17
CA CYS A 42 6.17 6.86 -2.09
C CYS A 42 6.40 6.16 -0.75
N GLY A 43 6.48 4.82 -0.72
CA GLY A 43 6.74 4.04 0.48
C GLY A 43 8.07 4.43 1.13
N VAL A 44 9.13 4.57 0.32
CA VAL A 44 10.45 5.04 0.81
C VAL A 44 10.35 6.43 1.44
N GLN A 45 9.64 7.37 0.80
CA GLN A 45 9.51 8.74 1.33
C GLN A 45 8.67 8.79 2.62
N LEU A 46 7.66 7.93 2.75
CA LEU A 46 6.79 7.87 3.93
C LEU A 46 7.47 7.21 5.14
N GLN A 47 8.64 6.58 4.97
CA GLN A 47 9.36 5.93 6.06
C GLN A 47 9.66 6.88 7.23
N ALA A 48 10.08 8.11 6.95
CA ALA A 48 10.38 9.09 7.99
C ALA A 48 9.14 9.43 8.85
N LEU A 49 7.95 9.46 8.26
CA LEU A 49 6.70 9.67 8.99
C LEU A 49 6.32 8.46 9.83
N MET A 50 6.53 7.25 9.29
CA MET A 50 6.32 6.01 10.05
C MET A 50 7.26 5.92 11.25
N ASP A 51 8.52 6.32 11.09
CA ASP A 51 9.50 6.31 12.17
C ASP A 51 9.13 7.33 13.26
N ALA A 52 8.73 8.54 12.88
CA ALA A 52 8.24 9.55 13.81
C ALA A 52 6.99 9.08 14.57
N LEU A 53 6.01 8.50 13.86
CA LEU A 53 4.79 7.96 14.47
C LEU A 53 5.13 6.84 15.45
N LYS A 54 6.02 5.92 15.07
CA LYS A 54 6.47 4.82 15.94
C LYS A 54 7.12 5.36 17.21
N GLN A 55 7.99 6.37 17.10
CA GLN A 55 8.60 7.00 18.26
C GLN A 55 7.56 7.60 19.20
N GLN A 56 6.55 8.30 18.67
CA GLN A 56 5.47 8.87 19.47
C GLN A 56 4.63 7.79 20.16
N VAL A 57 4.21 6.77 19.42
CA VAL A 57 3.39 5.66 19.94
C VAL A 57 4.11 4.95 21.10
N LEU A 58 5.41 4.70 20.98
CA LEU A 58 6.20 4.01 22.01
C LEU A 58 6.48 4.83 23.28
N GLN A 59 6.15 6.12 23.31
CA GLN A 59 6.26 6.94 24.52
C GLN A 59 5.08 6.73 25.49
N HIS A 60 4.00 6.10 25.05
CA HIS A 60 2.82 5.87 25.88
C HIS A 60 3.00 4.66 26.79
N ILE A 61 2.46 4.76 28.02
CA ILE A 61 2.56 3.74 29.07
C ILE A 61 1.73 2.49 28.73
N LEU A 62 0.68 2.64 27.92
CA LEU A 62 -0.21 1.57 27.49
C LEU A 62 -0.39 1.62 25.98
N LEU A 63 -0.26 0.45 25.34
CA LEU A 63 -0.47 0.27 23.90
C LEU A 63 -1.52 -0.81 23.67
N HIS A 64 -2.58 -0.45 22.95
CA HIS A 64 -3.55 -1.40 22.44
C HIS A 64 -3.12 -1.83 21.03
N VAL A 65 -3.04 -3.13 20.81
CA VAL A 65 -2.73 -3.73 19.52
C VAL A 65 -3.90 -4.60 19.13
N ASP A 66 -4.47 -4.34 17.96
CA ASP A 66 -5.45 -5.23 17.33
C ASP A 66 -4.71 -6.17 16.39
N GLU A 67 -4.82 -7.48 16.62
CA GLU A 67 -4.23 -8.49 15.75
C GLU A 67 -5.31 -9.02 14.80
N SER A 68 -5.54 -8.27 13.72
CA SER A 68 -6.38 -8.71 12.60
C SER A 68 -5.52 -9.50 11.60
N PRO A 69 -5.69 -10.84 11.48
CA PRO A 69 -4.85 -11.65 10.62
C PRO A 69 -5.12 -11.36 9.14
N VAL A 70 -4.05 -11.28 8.35
CA VAL A 70 -4.11 -11.14 6.88
C VAL A 70 -3.51 -12.37 6.22
N ALA A 71 -4.24 -12.95 5.26
CA ALA A 71 -3.75 -14.07 4.47
C ALA A 71 -2.56 -13.62 3.59
N MET A 72 -1.37 -14.06 3.94
CA MET A 72 -0.15 -13.81 3.17
C MET A 72 0.11 -14.97 2.20
N LEU A 73 0.44 -14.63 0.96
CA LEU A 73 0.98 -15.62 0.02
C LEU A 73 2.31 -16.15 0.56
N SER A 74 2.48 -17.47 0.59
CA SER A 74 3.70 -18.16 1.02
C SER A 74 4.36 -18.87 -0.17
N PRO A 75 4.94 -18.13 -1.13
CA PRO A 75 5.55 -18.71 -2.31
C PRO A 75 6.71 -19.64 -1.88
N GLY A 76 6.58 -20.92 -2.19
CA GLY A 76 7.52 -21.98 -1.80
C GLY A 76 6.90 -23.19 -1.08
N LYS A 77 5.68 -23.06 -0.54
CA LYS A 77 4.97 -24.18 0.15
C LYS A 77 3.81 -24.79 -0.63
N GLY A 78 3.71 -24.53 -1.93
CA GLY A 78 2.71 -25.16 -2.82
C GLY A 78 1.24 -24.79 -2.55
N LYS A 79 0.97 -23.83 -1.66
CA LYS A 79 -0.36 -23.25 -1.48
C LYS A 79 -0.40 -21.91 -2.21
N THR A 80 -1.02 -21.94 -3.38
CA THR A 80 -1.50 -20.76 -4.11
C THR A 80 -2.71 -20.16 -3.41
#